data_AF-A0A1G3Q448-F1
#
_entry.id   AF-A0A1G3Q448-F1
#
_cell.length_a   1.000
_cell.length_b   1.000
_cell.length_c   1.000
_cell.angle_alpha   90.00
_cell.angle_beta   90.00
_cell.angle_gamma   90.00
#
_symmetry.space_group_name_H-M   'P 1'
#
loop_
_entity.id
_entity.type
_entity.pdbx_description
1 polymer ?
#
loop_
_entity_poly.entity_id
_entity_poly.type
_entity_poly.pdbx_seq_one_letter_code
_entity_poly.pdbx_strand_id
1 'polypeptide(L)'
;MLACSTAIKTVVSGTISGYNRDVQETKEQVMRAMDITSESLDAMAVVLGHIRFDPERIRERMTPGIFATDLAFAKVRGGMAFRDAYREAAKEIGAIEVNDDLIKRSIAERNSPGSHAAIDWKRFEREAREDSAEWEKLREGIDSKFRALIG
;
A
#
# COMPACT_ATOMS: atom_id res chain seq x y z
N MET A 1 -18.57 -1.13 0.60
CA MET A 1 -18.05 -2.28 1.38
C MET A 1 -18.43 -2.24 2.86
N LEU A 2 -18.11 -1.18 3.62
CA LEU A 2 -18.42 -1.11 5.07
C LEU A 2 -19.92 -1.25 5.38
N ALA A 3 -20.79 -0.58 4.62
CA ALA A 3 -22.24 -0.68 4.80
C ALA A 3 -22.75 -2.14 4.68
N CYS A 4 -22.34 -2.87 3.64
CA CYS A 4 -22.71 -4.27 3.45
C CYS A 4 -22.20 -5.16 4.61
N SER A 5 -20.95 -4.95 5.07
CA SER A 5 -20.40 -5.67 6.22
C SER A 5 -21.20 -5.41 7.50
N THR A 6 -21.56 -4.14 7.76
CA THR A 6 -22.38 -3.78 8.93
C THR A 6 -23.75 -4.42 8.83
N ALA A 7 -24.42 -4.36 7.67
CA ALA A 7 -25.73 -4.99 7.47
C ALA A 7 -25.68 -6.50 7.75
N ILE A 8 -24.69 -7.22 7.22
CA ILE A 8 -24.49 -8.65 7.50
C ILE A 8 -24.31 -8.89 9.00
N LYS A 9 -23.44 -8.12 9.66
CA LYS A 9 -23.19 -8.27 11.10
C LYS A 9 -24.45 -8.01 11.92
N THR A 10 -25.25 -7.01 11.57
CA THR A 10 -26.51 -6.72 12.24
C THR A 10 -27.47 -7.90 12.16
N VAL A 11 -27.67 -8.46 10.95
CA VAL A 11 -28.52 -9.65 10.75
C VAL A 11 -28.02 -10.83 11.61
N VAL A 12 -26.73 -11.15 11.54
CA VAL A 12 -26.18 -12.32 12.23
C VAL A 12 -26.18 -12.15 13.75
N SER A 13 -25.81 -10.96 14.26
CA SER A 13 -25.76 -10.68 15.70
C SER A 13 -27.10 -10.75 16.40
N GLY A 14 -28.20 -10.59 15.66
CA GLY A 14 -29.57 -10.71 16.17
C GLY A 14 -30.08 -12.15 16.27
N THR A 15 -29.31 -13.14 15.80
CA THR A 15 -29.73 -14.55 15.73
C THR A 15 -29.00 -15.42 16.76
N ILE A 16 -29.68 -16.47 17.24
CA ILE A 16 -29.05 -17.53 18.04
C ILE A 16 -28.24 -18.48 17.15
N SER A 17 -27.42 -19.35 17.73
CA SER A 17 -26.73 -20.39 16.97
C SER A 17 -27.73 -21.36 16.31
N GLY A 18 -27.33 -21.94 15.17
CA GLY A 18 -28.16 -22.84 14.38
C GLY A 18 -28.66 -22.18 13.08
N TYR A 19 -29.64 -22.81 12.45
CA TYR A 19 -30.25 -22.30 11.23
C TYR A 19 -31.29 -21.23 11.55
N ASN A 20 -31.11 -20.04 10.97
CA ASN A 20 -32.08 -18.96 11.04
C ASN A 20 -32.38 -18.48 9.61
N ARG A 21 -33.66 -18.43 9.24
CA ARG A 21 -34.08 -18.05 7.89
C ARG A 21 -33.58 -16.65 7.52
N ASP A 22 -33.55 -15.73 8.48
CA ASP A 22 -33.11 -14.34 8.36
C ASP A 22 -31.69 -14.19 7.80
N VAL A 23 -30.82 -15.19 8.01
CA VAL A 23 -29.45 -15.17 7.47
C VAL A 23 -29.46 -15.18 5.93
N GLN A 24 -30.56 -15.57 5.27
CA GLN A 24 -30.71 -15.48 3.82
C GLN A 24 -30.51 -14.04 3.29
N GLU A 25 -30.87 -13.02 4.09
CA GLU A 25 -30.77 -11.60 3.72
C GLU A 25 -29.30 -11.15 3.56
N THR A 26 -28.34 -11.93 4.09
CA THR A 26 -26.92 -11.65 3.94
C THR A 26 -26.41 -11.89 2.52
N LYS A 27 -27.09 -12.73 1.72
CA LYS A 27 -26.63 -13.14 0.38
C LYS A 27 -26.47 -11.95 -0.56
N GLU A 28 -27.49 -11.10 -0.62
CA GLU A 28 -27.46 -9.91 -1.46
C GLU A 28 -26.31 -8.98 -1.06
N GLN A 29 -26.10 -8.80 0.25
CA GLN A 29 -25.03 -7.94 0.76
C GLN A 29 -23.65 -8.48 0.45
N VAL A 30 -23.46 -9.81 0.47
CA VAL A 30 -22.21 -10.46 0.07
C VAL A 30 -21.96 -10.24 -1.42
N MET A 31 -22.93 -10.55 -2.28
CA MET A 31 -22.81 -10.39 -3.74
C MET A 31 -22.50 -8.94 -4.10
N ARG A 32 -23.29 -7.99 -3.58
CA ARG A 32 -23.07 -6.56 -3.77
C ARG A 32 -21.70 -6.09 -3.28
N ALA A 33 -21.22 -6.61 -2.15
CA ALA A 33 -19.88 -6.28 -1.66
C ALA A 33 -18.80 -6.80 -2.60
N MET A 34 -18.94 -7.99 -3.16
CA MET A 34 -18.01 -8.55 -4.15
C MET A 34 -17.99 -7.70 -5.42
N ASP A 35 -19.16 -7.34 -5.97
CA ASP A 35 -19.28 -6.51 -7.18
C ASP A 35 -18.59 -5.16 -6.99
N ILE A 36 -18.92 -4.44 -5.92
CA ILE A 36 -18.30 -3.14 -5.60
C ILE A 36 -16.78 -3.27 -5.45
N THR A 37 -16.31 -4.36 -4.85
CA THR A 37 -14.88 -4.59 -4.66
C THR A 37 -14.19 -4.79 -6.01
N SER A 38 -14.76 -5.62 -6.88
CA SER A 38 -14.23 -5.87 -8.23
C SER A 38 -14.18 -4.58 -9.05
N GLU A 39 -15.29 -3.85 -9.14
CA GLU A 39 -15.36 -2.59 -9.88
C GLU A 39 -14.37 -1.54 -9.35
N SER A 40 -14.16 -1.49 -8.03
CA SER A 40 -13.20 -0.58 -7.42
C SER A 40 -11.76 -0.94 -7.79
N LEU A 41 -11.43 -2.24 -7.81
CA LEU A 41 -10.11 -2.72 -8.22
C LEU A 41 -9.85 -2.45 -9.71
N ASP A 42 -10.85 -2.66 -10.56
CA ASP A 42 -10.76 -2.36 -11.99
C ASP A 42 -10.51 -0.87 -12.23
N ALA A 43 -11.25 0.01 -11.54
CA ALA A 43 -11.03 1.44 -11.60
C ALA A 43 -9.62 1.83 -11.12
N MET A 44 -9.13 1.23 -10.03
CA MET A 44 -7.77 1.45 -9.55
C MET A 44 -6.71 1.02 -10.56
N ALA A 45 -6.90 -0.12 -11.23
CA ALA A 45 -5.98 -0.59 -12.26
C ALA A 45 -5.87 0.41 -13.42
N VAL A 46 -7.01 1.00 -13.84
CA VAL A 46 -7.03 2.05 -14.86
C VAL A 46 -6.26 3.29 -14.39
N VAL A 47 -6.53 3.77 -13.18
CA VAL A 47 -5.87 4.96 -12.62
C VAL A 47 -4.35 4.73 -12.53
N LEU A 48 -3.92 3.63 -11.91
CA LEU A 48 -2.51 3.31 -11.72
C LEU A 48 -1.77 3.14 -13.06
N GLY A 49 -2.41 2.56 -14.09
CA GLY A 49 -1.82 2.43 -15.42
C GLY A 49 -1.58 3.77 -16.14
N HIS A 50 -2.37 4.80 -15.81
CA HIS A 50 -2.35 6.11 -16.47
C HIS A 50 -1.71 7.22 -15.65
N ILE A 51 -1.38 6.99 -14.37
CA ILE A 51 -0.63 7.96 -13.58
C ILE A 51 0.72 8.26 -14.25
N ARG A 52 1.04 9.55 -14.36
CA ARG A 52 2.34 10.06 -14.80
C ARG A 52 2.82 11.10 -13.79
N PHE A 53 4.07 10.97 -13.39
CA PHE A 53 4.73 11.94 -12.51
C PHE A 53 5.51 12.92 -13.38
N ASP A 54 5.46 14.20 -13.02
CA ASP A 54 6.24 15.27 -13.66
C ASP A 54 7.48 15.53 -12.80
N PRO A 55 8.67 15.04 -13.20
CA PRO A 55 9.88 15.17 -12.40
C PRO A 55 10.29 16.62 -12.18
N GLU A 56 10.07 17.50 -13.17
CA GLU A 56 10.44 18.92 -13.06
C GLU A 56 9.56 19.61 -12.02
N ARG A 57 8.24 19.43 -12.09
CA ARG A 57 7.34 19.97 -11.06
C ARG A 57 7.60 19.41 -9.67
N ILE A 58 8.01 18.15 -9.57
CA ILE A 58 8.40 17.56 -8.28
C ILE A 58 9.64 18.27 -7.75
N ARG A 59 10.69 18.41 -8.58
CA ARG A 59 11.94 19.10 -8.20
C ARG A 59 11.70 20.54 -7.77
N GLU A 60 10.92 21.31 -8.55
CA GLU A 60 10.58 22.70 -8.25
C GLU A 60 9.85 22.88 -6.91
N ARG A 61 9.13 21.85 -6.45
CA ARG A 61 8.38 21.89 -5.19
C ARG A 61 9.11 21.26 -4.01
N MET A 62 10.30 20.71 -4.21
CA MET A 62 11.10 20.20 -3.11
C MET A 62 11.56 21.35 -2.22
N THR A 63 11.34 21.22 -0.91
CA THR A 63 11.80 22.21 0.06
C THR A 63 13.00 21.68 0.83
N PRO A 64 13.90 22.55 1.32
CA PRO A 64 15.05 22.12 2.12
C PRO A 64 14.66 21.25 3.31
N GLY A 65 13.48 21.49 3.90
CA GLY A 65 12.96 20.72 5.05
C GLY A 65 12.90 19.21 4.84
N ILE A 66 12.77 18.72 3.60
CA ILE A 66 12.77 17.29 3.27
C ILE A 66 14.10 16.62 3.68
N PHE A 67 15.20 17.39 3.68
CA PHE A 67 16.56 16.92 3.96
C PHE A 67 16.99 17.13 5.42
N ALA A 68 16.10 17.61 6.30
CA ALA A 68 16.45 17.93 7.69
C ALA A 68 16.98 16.71 8.46
N THR A 69 16.37 15.55 8.21
CA THR A 69 16.80 14.27 8.78
C THR A 69 18.19 13.87 8.29
N ASP A 70 18.50 14.09 7.01
CA ASP A 70 19.80 13.75 6.43
C ASP A 70 20.91 14.60 7.07
N LEU A 71 20.64 15.89 7.29
CA LEU A 71 21.55 16.81 7.97
C LEU A 71 21.78 16.41 9.44
N ALA A 72 20.71 16.06 10.16
CA ALA A 72 20.84 15.60 11.54
C ALA A 72 21.67 14.32 11.62
N PHE A 73 21.41 13.33 10.76
CA PHE A 73 22.16 12.07 10.77
C PHE A 73 23.62 12.24 10.32
N ALA A 74 23.93 13.19 9.44
CA ALA A 74 25.31 13.53 9.11
C ALA A 74 26.11 13.96 10.37
N LYS A 75 25.51 14.81 11.22
CA LYS A 75 26.14 15.25 12.49
C LYS A 75 26.22 14.13 13.51
N VAL A 76 25.20 13.26 13.60
CA VAL A 76 25.23 12.08 14.49
C VAL A 76 26.33 11.09 14.10
N ARG A 77 26.53 10.86 12.80
CA ARG A 77 27.65 10.04 12.30
C ARG A 77 29.01 10.63 12.67
N GLY A 78 29.09 11.95 12.86
CA GLY A 78 30.27 12.66 13.38
C GLY A 78 30.44 12.60 14.91
N GLY A 79 29.59 11.87 15.63
CA GLY A 79 29.68 11.68 17.08
C GLY A 79 28.79 12.62 17.92
N MET A 80 27.99 13.49 17.30
CA MET A 80 27.07 14.37 18.02
C MET A 80 25.87 13.59 18.57
N ALA A 81 25.43 13.92 19.79
CA ALA A 81 24.18 13.37 20.31
C ALA A 81 22.99 13.81 19.43
N PHE A 82 22.08 12.88 19.14
CA PHE A 82 20.96 13.11 18.20
C PHE A 82 20.14 14.36 18.52
N ARG A 83 19.89 14.64 19.81
CA ARG A 83 19.12 15.80 20.25
C ARG A 83 19.76 17.12 19.82
N ASP A 84 21.08 17.21 19.92
CA ASP A 84 21.82 18.42 19.56
C ASP A 84 21.95 18.53 18.04
N ALA A 85 22.21 17.41 17.37
CA ALA A 85 22.24 17.33 15.90
C ALA A 85 20.91 17.78 15.28
N TYR A 86 19.78 17.40 15.86
CA TYR A 86 18.45 17.81 15.41
C TYR A 86 18.22 19.32 15.56
N ARG A 87 18.63 19.89 16.71
CA ARG A 87 18.51 21.33 16.97
C ARG A 87 19.40 22.15 16.04
N GLU A 88 20.60 21.67 15.76
CA GLU A 88 21.54 22.32 14.86
C GLU A 88 21.06 22.22 13.42
N ALA A 89 20.58 21.04 13.00
CA ALA A 89 19.98 20.86 11.70
C ALA A 89 18.80 21.82 11.46
N ALA A 90 17.93 22.03 12.45
CA ALA A 90 16.81 22.97 12.34
C ALA A 90 17.24 24.44 12.12
N LYS A 91 18.44 24.83 12.57
CA LYS A 91 18.98 26.19 12.35
C LYS A 91 19.57 26.36 10.96
N GLU A 92 20.19 25.30 10.44
CA GLU A 92 20.93 25.33 9.17
C GLU A 92 20.05 24.98 7.95
N ILE A 93 18.93 24.28 8.17
CA ILE A 93 18.09 23.72 7.10
C ILE A 93 17.61 24.76 6.08
N GLY A 94 17.34 25.99 6.52
CA GLY A 94 16.88 27.08 5.65
C GLY A 94 17.94 27.59 4.66
N ALA A 95 19.22 27.29 4.90
CA ALA A 95 20.34 27.70 4.06
C ALA A 95 20.77 26.61 3.06
N ILE A 96 20.14 25.42 3.09
CA ILE A 96 20.49 24.33 2.18
C ILE A 96 19.89 24.60 0.79
N GLU A 97 20.77 24.55 -0.22
CA GLU A 97 20.37 24.50 -1.61
C GLU A 97 19.95 23.08 -1.99
N VAL A 98 18.74 22.95 -2.52
CA VAL A 98 18.23 21.68 -3.04
C VAL A 98 18.72 21.51 -4.47
N ASN A 99 19.66 20.59 -4.67
CA ASN A 99 20.20 20.26 -5.98
C ASN A 99 20.15 18.73 -6.24
N ASP A 100 20.43 18.34 -7.47
CA ASP A 100 20.36 16.93 -7.91
C ASP A 100 21.30 16.01 -7.13
N ASP A 101 22.48 16.50 -6.73
CA ASP A 101 23.45 15.70 -5.98
C ASP A 101 22.96 15.42 -4.56
N LEU A 102 22.36 16.42 -3.90
CA LEU A 102 21.73 16.26 -2.59
C LEU A 102 20.58 15.25 -2.67
N ILE A 103 19.72 15.35 -3.70
CA ILE A 103 18.60 14.43 -3.91
C ILE A 103 19.10 13.00 -4.09
N LYS A 104 20.05 12.77 -5.01
CA LYS A 104 20.62 11.44 -5.28
C LYS A 104 21.24 10.82 -4.03
N ARG A 105 22.02 11.61 -3.28
CA ARG A 105 22.63 11.15 -2.03
C ARG A 105 21.58 10.80 -0.98
N SER A 106 20.58 11.66 -0.77
CA SER A 106 19.50 11.41 0.20
C SER A 106 18.77 10.09 -0.10
N ILE A 107 18.44 9.83 -1.37
CA ILE A 107 17.82 8.57 -1.78
C ILE A 107 18.76 7.39 -1.49
N ALA A 108 20.04 7.49 -1.89
CA ALA A 108 21.00 6.41 -1.74
C ALA A 108 21.29 6.04 -0.27
N GLU A 109 21.30 7.02 0.63
CA GLU A 109 21.54 6.79 2.06
C GLU A 109 20.36 6.13 2.78
N ARG A 110 19.14 6.25 2.23
CA ARG A 110 17.92 5.65 2.78
C ARG A 110 17.78 4.19 2.35
N ASN A 111 18.73 3.36 2.77
CA ASN A 111 18.85 1.96 2.35
C ASN A 111 18.38 0.93 3.38
N SER A 112 17.70 1.37 4.45
CA SER A 112 17.11 0.44 5.42
C SER A 112 16.10 -0.48 4.74
N PRO A 113 15.94 -1.74 5.20
CA PRO A 113 14.93 -2.65 4.67
C PRO A 113 13.53 -1.99 4.63
N GLY A 114 12.87 -2.06 3.47
CA GLY A 114 11.55 -1.44 3.25
C GLY A 114 11.58 0.07 2.94
N SER A 115 12.76 0.69 2.88
CA SER A 115 12.90 2.04 2.36
C SER A 115 12.79 2.08 0.83
N HIS A 116 12.46 3.26 0.32
CA HIS A 116 12.29 3.62 -1.09
C HIS A 116 13.48 3.17 -1.97
N ALA A 117 14.72 3.20 -1.45
CA ALA A 117 15.91 2.79 -2.19
C ALA A 117 16.29 1.30 -2.01
N ALA A 118 15.61 0.58 -1.12
CA ALA A 118 15.90 -0.82 -0.78
C ALA A 118 14.65 -1.71 -0.84
N ILE A 119 13.70 -1.36 -1.72
CA ILE A 119 12.51 -2.18 -1.97
C ILE A 119 12.96 -3.48 -2.64
N ASP A 120 12.57 -4.62 -2.06
CA ASP A 120 12.83 -5.94 -2.63
C ASP A 120 11.80 -6.27 -3.72
N TRP A 121 11.99 -5.65 -4.90
CA TRP A 121 11.10 -5.85 -6.05
C TRP A 121 11.03 -7.31 -6.48
N LYS A 122 12.15 -8.04 -6.39
CA LYS A 122 12.19 -9.46 -6.77
C LYS A 122 11.33 -10.32 -5.86
N ARG A 123 11.29 -10.00 -4.57
CA ARG A 123 10.37 -10.65 -3.63
C ARG A 123 8.92 -10.37 -4.00
N PHE A 124 8.53 -9.11 -4.19
CA PHE A 124 7.13 -8.78 -4.51
C PHE A 124 6.68 -9.37 -5.85
N GLU A 125 7.55 -9.37 -6.87
CA GLU A 125 7.26 -10.02 -8.16
C GLU A 125 7.08 -11.53 -8.01
N ARG A 126 7.89 -12.17 -7.15
CA ARG A 126 7.77 -13.60 -6.88
C ARG A 126 6.48 -13.92 -6.13
N GLU A 127 6.19 -13.20 -5.04
CA GLU A 127 4.96 -13.36 -4.25
C GLU A 127 3.72 -13.17 -5.13
N ALA A 128 3.69 -12.11 -5.96
CA ALA A 128 2.56 -11.87 -6.87
C ALA A 128 2.36 -13.00 -7.90
N ARG A 129 3.45 -13.60 -8.41
CA ARG A 129 3.38 -14.75 -9.32
C ARG A 129 2.89 -16.01 -8.62
N GLU A 130 3.38 -16.27 -7.41
CA GLU A 130 2.98 -17.41 -6.59
C GLU A 130 1.48 -17.33 -6.25
N ASP A 131 1.02 -16.18 -5.76
CA ASP A 131 -0.40 -15.94 -5.45
C ASP A 131 -1.29 -16.08 -6.68
N SER A 132 -0.86 -15.58 -7.84
CA SER A 132 -1.60 -15.70 -9.09
C SER A 132 -1.71 -17.16 -9.56
N ALA A 133 -0.63 -17.93 -9.44
CA ALA A 133 -0.61 -19.34 -9.81
C ALA A 133 -1.47 -20.19 -8.85
N GLU A 134 -1.45 -19.88 -7.55
CA GLU A 134 -2.30 -20.52 -6.56
C GLU A 134 -3.78 -20.24 -6.87
N TRP A 135 -4.13 -18.99 -7.19
CA TRP A 135 -5.49 -18.61 -7.57
C TRP A 135 -5.99 -19.34 -8.81
N GLU A 136 -5.18 -19.44 -9.86
CA GLU A 136 -5.60 -20.10 -11.10
C GLU A 136 -5.87 -21.59 -10.87
N LYS A 137 -5.02 -22.26 -10.09
CA LYS A 137 -5.22 -23.65 -9.69
C LYS A 137 -6.50 -23.84 -8.88
N LEU A 138 -6.77 -22.94 -7.93
CA LEU A 138 -7.99 -22.98 -7.13
C LEU A 138 -9.23 -22.80 -8.02
N ARG A 139 -9.18 -21.85 -8.95
CA ARG A 139 -10.25 -21.56 -9.91
C ARG A 139 -10.54 -22.76 -10.81
N GLU A 140 -9.52 -23.36 -11.43
CA GLU A 140 -9.68 -24.56 -12.25
C GLU A 140 -10.31 -25.71 -11.46
N GLY A 141 -9.89 -25.89 -10.20
CA GLY A 141 -10.46 -26.90 -9.30
C GLY A 141 -11.94 -26.65 -8.97
N ILE A 142 -12.33 -25.39 -8.77
CA ILE A 142 -13.72 -24.99 -8.55
C ILE A 142 -14.53 -25.21 -9.84
N ASP A 143 -14.06 -24.71 -10.97
CA ASP A 143 -14.75 -24.79 -12.26
C ASP A 143 -14.96 -26.25 -12.70
N SER A 144 -13.95 -27.11 -12.53
CA SER A 144 -14.07 -28.54 -12.83
C SER A 144 -15.15 -29.22 -11.98
N LYS A 145 -15.24 -28.88 -10.69
CA LYS A 145 -16.27 -29.44 -9.80
C LYS A 145 -17.66 -28.92 -10.15
N PHE A 146 -17.77 -27.62 -10.46
CA PHE A 146 -19.04 -27.04 -10.90
C PHE A 146 -19.54 -27.72 -12.17
N ARG A 147 -18.68 -27.90 -13.20
CA ARG A 147 -19.04 -28.64 -14.42
C ARG A 147 -19.53 -30.06 -14.11
N ALA A 148 -18.82 -30.80 -13.27
CA ALA A 148 -19.24 -32.15 -12.89
C ALA A 148 -20.60 -32.21 -12.18
N LEU A 149 -21.00 -31.15 -11.47
CA LEU A 149 -22.28 -31.08 -10.77
C LEU A 149 -23.46 -30.70 -11.68
N ILE A 150 -23.21 -29.90 -12.72
CA ILE A 150 -24.26 -29.38 -13.61
C ILE A 150 -24.48 -30.21 -14.87
N GLY A 151 -23.58 -31.16 -15.19
CA GLY A 151 -23.63 -32.00 -16.41
C GLY A 151 -23.07 -31.30 -17.63
#